data_AF-A0A853FRK4-F1
#
_entry.id   AF-A0A853FRK4-F1
#
_cell.length_a   1.000
_cell.length_b   1.000
_cell.length_c   1.000
_cell.angle_alpha   90.00
_cell.angle_beta   90.00
_cell.angle_gamma   90.00
#
_symmetry.space_group_name_H-M   'P 1'
#
loop_
_entity.id
_entity.type
_entity.pdbx_description
1 polymer ?
#
loop_
_entity_poly.entity_id
_entity_poly.type
_entity_poly.pdbx_seq_one_letter_code
_entity_poly.pdbx_strand_id
1 'polypeptide(L)'
;MIRIMLTATLFAPLAAQAQNTGKWEVKVAPAECSLFRGVQGDSPALLGVRTAPGTDEFAVVVSGKDVPDRARDARFTVQMRFDGTAPIEATATPLGRLAAGPTLQVAPFKPAMLDSFAAARSVSVGSGTNSFASFEVPRAASAVAALRQCIDDQLAEWGADPAQFAPGGTRPVALKDRDHWLSNGQLMGVAATSSAMGIDYLYHVVIAADGSIESCRRDEAKANDPAEKAGCTPLIGQRLFTPAKNPAGAPVKGAAAFRVMVVKRPGRG
;
A
#
# COMPACT_ATOMS: atom_id res chain seq x y z
N MET A 1 -9.28 41.64 -18.40
CA MET A 1 -8.24 41.28 -17.41
C MET A 1 -8.75 40.10 -16.60
N ILE A 2 -8.27 38.88 -16.89
CA ILE A 2 -8.71 37.64 -16.23
C ILE A 2 -7.73 37.33 -15.10
N ARG A 3 -8.22 37.35 -13.85
CA ARG A 3 -7.47 36.93 -12.67
C ARG A 3 -7.46 35.41 -12.62
N ILE A 4 -6.31 34.80 -12.89
CA ILE A 4 -6.05 33.40 -12.60
C ILE A 4 -5.75 33.30 -11.10
N MET A 5 -6.67 32.71 -10.32
CA MET A 5 -6.39 32.31 -8.95
C MET A 5 -5.54 31.03 -8.99
N LEU A 6 -4.25 31.16 -8.67
CA LEU A 6 -3.41 30.02 -8.29
C LEU A 6 -3.97 29.43 -6.98
N THR A 7 -4.59 28.26 -7.06
CA THR A 7 -4.82 27.42 -5.89
C THR A 7 -3.55 26.61 -5.64
N ALA A 8 -2.72 27.09 -4.71
CA ALA A 8 -1.62 26.31 -4.18
C ALA A 8 -2.19 25.15 -3.34
N THR A 9 -2.10 23.92 -3.85
CA THR A 9 -2.41 22.72 -3.07
C THR A 9 -1.28 22.51 -2.08
N LEU A 10 -1.49 22.93 -0.83
CA LEU A 10 -0.62 22.60 0.30
C LEU A 10 -0.71 21.10 0.55
N PHE A 11 0.35 20.36 0.24
CA PHE A 11 0.56 19.01 0.77
C PHE A 11 0.69 19.12 2.29
N ALA A 12 -0.30 18.62 3.03
CA ALA A 12 -0.19 18.50 4.47
C ALA A 12 0.81 17.38 4.80
N PRO A 13 1.83 17.63 5.64
CA PRO A 13 2.72 16.57 6.11
C PRO A 13 1.91 15.56 6.94
N LEU A 14 2.22 14.26 6.79
CA LEU A 14 1.64 13.16 7.58
C LEU A 14 1.64 13.43 9.11
N ALA A 15 2.53 14.30 9.59
CA ALA A 15 2.66 14.66 10.99
C ALA A 15 1.50 15.50 11.56
N ALA A 16 0.72 16.22 10.73
CA ALA A 16 -0.21 17.24 11.23
C ALA A 16 -1.57 16.71 11.71
N GLN A 17 -1.88 15.41 11.54
CA GLN A 17 -3.25 14.92 11.69
C GLN A 17 -3.39 13.65 12.54
N ALA A 18 -2.42 13.31 13.39
CA ALA A 18 -2.61 12.31 14.44
C ALA A 18 -3.40 12.90 15.63
N GLN A 19 -4.50 13.59 15.34
CA GLN A 19 -5.46 14.07 16.32
C GLN A 19 -6.65 13.11 16.32
N ASN A 20 -6.49 11.84 16.73
CA ASN A 20 -7.65 10.96 16.79
C ASN A 20 -7.82 10.19 18.10
N THR A 21 -9.07 10.24 18.56
CA THR A 21 -9.58 9.94 19.91
C THR A 21 -9.92 8.45 20.08
N GLY A 22 -8.99 7.55 19.78
CA GLY A 22 -9.26 6.10 19.87
C GLY A 22 -10.21 5.56 18.80
N LYS A 23 -10.60 6.39 17.81
CA LYS A 23 -11.46 6.03 16.69
C LYS A 23 -10.64 5.60 15.47
N TRP A 24 -11.27 4.80 14.61
CA TRP A 24 -10.74 4.46 13.30
C TRP A 24 -10.96 5.61 12.31
N GLU A 25 -9.95 5.86 11.49
CA GLU A 25 -9.99 6.84 10.42
C GLU A 25 -9.43 6.22 9.13
N VAL A 26 -10.15 6.36 8.02
CA VAL A 26 -9.63 6.06 6.69
C VAL A 26 -9.12 7.35 6.07
N LYS A 27 -7.86 7.35 5.68
CA LYS A 27 -7.21 8.40 4.90
C LYS A 27 -7.10 7.95 3.46
N VAL A 28 -7.69 8.75 2.59
CA VAL A 28 -7.66 8.57 1.14
C VAL A 28 -6.67 9.58 0.57
N ALA A 29 -5.66 9.08 -0.13
CA ALA A 29 -4.76 9.89 -0.94
C ALA A 29 -4.64 9.26 -2.33
N PRO A 30 -4.23 10.02 -3.36
CA PRO A 30 -4.00 9.45 -4.68
C PRO A 30 -3.08 8.23 -4.60
N ALA A 31 -3.57 7.08 -5.06
CA ALA A 31 -2.87 5.80 -5.04
C ALA A 31 -2.42 5.30 -3.65
N GLU A 32 -3.04 5.78 -2.57
CA GLU A 32 -2.86 5.25 -1.21
C GLU A 32 -4.18 5.21 -0.45
N CYS A 33 -4.47 4.05 0.14
CA CYS A 33 -5.54 3.88 1.12
C CYS A 33 -4.93 3.45 2.45
N SER A 34 -5.21 4.24 3.49
CA SER A 34 -4.64 4.00 4.81
C SER A 34 -5.71 4.06 5.88
N LEU A 35 -5.71 3.08 6.78
CA LEU A 35 -6.57 2.98 7.94
C LEU A 35 -5.73 3.22 9.19
N PHE A 36 -6.11 4.15 10.06
CA PHE A 36 -5.37 4.46 11.28
C PHE A 36 -6.27 4.47 12.51
N ARG A 37 -5.66 4.15 13.66
CA ARG A 37 -6.22 4.35 15.00
C ARG A 37 -5.12 4.87 15.91
N GLY A 38 -5.31 6.08 16.40
CA GLY A 38 -4.48 6.69 17.45
C GLY A 38 -5.04 6.39 18.84
N VAL A 39 -4.16 6.13 19.79
CA VAL A 39 -4.46 6.12 21.23
C VAL A 39 -3.79 7.35 21.83
N GLN A 40 -4.56 8.15 22.57
CA GLN A 40 -4.08 9.33 23.29
C GLN A 40 -3.97 9.04 24.79
N GLY A 41 -3.29 9.92 25.52
CA GLY A 41 -3.08 9.83 26.97
C GLY A 41 -1.60 9.75 27.32
N ASP A 42 -1.29 9.21 28.51
CA ASP A 42 0.07 9.15 29.06
C ASP A 42 1.01 8.22 28.28
N SER A 43 0.46 7.36 27.42
CA SER A 43 1.20 6.45 26.54
C SER A 43 0.58 6.49 25.14
N PRO A 44 0.84 7.57 24.36
CA PRO A 44 0.29 7.69 23.03
C PRO A 44 0.84 6.60 22.12
N ALA A 45 -0.03 6.07 21.25
CA ALA A 45 0.33 5.02 20.32
C ALA A 45 -0.46 5.18 19.01
N LEU A 46 0.06 4.64 17.92
CA LEU A 46 -0.62 4.60 16.63
C LEU A 46 -0.49 3.22 16.01
N LEU A 47 -1.62 2.69 15.57
CA LEU A 47 -1.70 1.51 14.71
C LEU A 47 -2.31 1.95 13.38
N GLY A 48 -1.76 1.48 12.27
CA GLY A 48 -2.37 1.66 10.96
C GLY A 48 -2.11 0.52 10.01
N VAL A 49 -2.94 0.42 8.99
CA VAL A 49 -2.79 -0.48 7.84
C VAL A 49 -2.81 0.40 6.60
N ARG A 50 -1.82 0.25 5.73
CA ARG A 50 -1.71 1.02 4.49
C ARG A 50 -1.47 0.13 3.29
N THR A 51 -1.97 0.54 2.14
CA THR A 51 -1.76 -0.12 0.86
C THR A 51 -1.80 0.89 -0.27
N ALA A 52 -1.10 0.57 -1.36
CA ALA A 52 -1.44 1.12 -2.66
C ALA A 52 -2.60 0.30 -3.24
N PRO A 53 -3.71 0.92 -3.70
CA PRO A 53 -4.81 0.21 -4.32
C PRO A 53 -4.33 -0.67 -5.48
N GLY A 54 -4.98 -1.82 -5.66
CA GLY A 54 -4.64 -2.74 -6.74
C GLY A 54 -3.33 -3.51 -6.55
N THR A 55 -2.50 -3.25 -5.53
CA THR A 55 -1.36 -4.10 -5.15
C THR A 55 -1.81 -5.28 -4.28
N ASP A 56 -0.94 -6.30 -4.14
CA ASP A 56 -1.18 -7.45 -3.26
C ASP A 56 -0.44 -7.31 -1.91
N GLU A 57 -0.06 -6.08 -1.55
CA GLU A 57 0.81 -5.79 -0.42
C GLU A 57 0.23 -4.77 0.53
N PHE A 58 0.08 -5.19 1.78
CA PHE A 58 -0.27 -4.32 2.89
C PHE A 58 0.94 -4.13 3.79
N ALA A 59 1.03 -2.96 4.39
CA ALA A 59 1.98 -2.67 5.45
C ALA A 59 1.23 -2.21 6.70
N VAL A 60 1.68 -2.68 7.85
CA VAL A 60 1.18 -2.23 9.16
C VAL A 60 2.15 -1.17 9.68
N VAL A 61 1.62 -0.04 10.14
CA VAL A 61 2.41 1.01 10.78
C VAL A 61 2.14 0.96 12.27
N VAL A 62 3.19 0.86 13.07
CA VAL A 62 3.11 0.94 14.53
C VAL A 62 4.00 2.06 15.06
N SER A 63 3.48 2.84 16.01
CA SER A 63 4.24 3.87 16.70
C SER A 63 3.87 3.91 18.18
N GLY A 64 4.84 4.15 19.05
CA GLY A 64 4.64 4.20 20.50
C GLY A 64 5.96 4.30 21.25
N LYS A 65 5.93 4.70 22.52
CA LYS A 65 7.14 4.88 23.35
C LYS A 65 7.99 3.62 23.51
N ASP A 66 7.36 2.44 23.49
CA ASP A 66 8.02 1.15 23.71
C ASP A 66 8.48 0.51 22.39
N VAL A 67 8.12 1.11 21.24
CA VAL A 67 8.58 0.66 19.93
C VAL A 67 10.11 0.86 19.83
N PRO A 68 10.88 -0.15 19.40
CA PRO A 68 12.33 -0.05 19.31
C PRO A 68 12.78 1.13 18.45
N ASP A 69 13.58 2.03 19.04
CA ASP A 69 14.24 3.09 18.30
C ASP A 69 15.52 2.55 17.67
N ARG A 70 15.50 2.38 16.34
CA ARG A 70 16.61 1.83 15.57
C ARG A 70 16.97 2.78 14.43
N ALA A 71 18.20 2.63 13.94
CA ALA A 71 18.65 3.33 12.74
C ALA A 71 17.70 3.06 11.56
N ARG A 72 17.43 4.08 10.74
CA ARG A 72 16.39 4.04 9.68
C ARG A 72 16.62 2.94 8.63
N ASP A 73 17.85 2.49 8.48
CA ASP A 73 18.29 1.44 7.57
C ASP A 73 18.30 0.03 8.19
N ALA A 74 18.13 -0.08 9.51
CA ALA A 74 18.14 -1.35 10.22
C ALA A 74 16.80 -2.08 10.06
N ARG A 75 16.73 -3.00 9.10
CA ARG A 75 15.62 -3.96 8.96
C ARG A 75 15.79 -5.12 9.94
N PHE A 76 14.70 -5.57 10.55
CA PHE A 76 14.74 -6.70 11.49
C PHE A 76 13.42 -7.48 11.51
N THR A 77 13.50 -8.77 11.89
CA THR A 77 12.31 -9.63 11.99
C THR A 77 11.49 -9.28 13.23
N VAL A 78 10.18 -9.20 13.04
CA VAL A 78 9.18 -9.06 14.11
C VAL A 78 8.09 -10.11 13.93
N GLN A 79 7.33 -10.33 14.99
CA GLN A 79 6.16 -11.20 15.01
C GLN A 79 4.92 -10.36 15.27
N MET A 80 3.92 -10.48 14.39
CA MET A 80 2.60 -9.91 14.58
C MET A 80 1.63 -11.00 15.02
N ARG A 81 0.77 -10.71 16.00
CA ARG A 81 -0.27 -11.63 16.47
C ARG A 81 -1.63 -10.95 16.51
N PHE A 82 -2.66 -11.68 16.12
CA PHE A 82 -4.07 -11.31 16.29
C PHE A 82 -4.66 -12.14 17.43
N ASP A 83 -5.19 -11.53 18.47
CA ASP A 83 -5.81 -12.25 19.60
C ASP A 83 -4.94 -13.36 20.23
N GLY A 84 -3.61 -13.17 20.25
CA GLY A 84 -2.68 -14.17 20.78
C GLY A 84 -2.55 -15.45 19.95
N THR A 85 -3.07 -15.46 18.72
CA THR A 85 -2.89 -16.57 17.76
C THR A 85 -1.42 -16.74 17.35
N ALA A 86 -1.15 -17.78 16.55
CA ALA A 86 0.19 -18.07 16.03
C ALA A 86 0.82 -16.82 15.38
N PRO A 87 2.08 -16.52 15.69
CA PRO A 87 2.73 -15.33 15.16
C PRO A 87 2.91 -15.41 13.64
N ILE A 88 2.69 -14.28 12.99
CA ILE A 88 3.07 -14.05 11.61
C ILE A 88 4.41 -13.32 11.62
N GLU A 89 5.43 -13.95 11.05
CA GLU A 89 6.73 -13.32 10.87
C GLU A 89 6.67 -12.25 9.77
N ALA A 90 7.26 -11.10 10.05
CA ALA A 90 7.33 -9.98 9.12
C ALA A 90 8.63 -9.19 9.30
N THR A 91 8.96 -8.34 8.33
CA THR A 91 10.10 -7.44 8.43
C THR A 91 9.64 -6.08 8.93
N ALA A 92 10.26 -5.59 10.00
CA ALA A 92 10.12 -4.21 10.46
C ALA A 92 11.19 -3.32 9.82
N THR A 93 10.78 -2.15 9.32
CA THR A 93 11.64 -1.08 8.81
C THR A 93 11.34 0.20 9.59
N PRO A 94 12.32 0.83 10.27
CA PRO A 94 12.08 2.07 10.99
C PRO A 94 11.79 3.25 10.05
N LEU A 95 10.72 3.99 10.34
CA LEU A 95 10.28 5.17 9.58
C LEU A 95 10.69 6.50 10.25
N GLY A 96 11.31 6.44 11.43
CA GLY A 96 11.64 7.61 12.25
C GLY A 96 10.72 7.73 13.45
N ARG A 97 10.36 8.96 13.81
CA ARG A 97 9.51 9.27 14.98
C ARG A 97 8.28 10.05 14.56
N LEU A 98 7.13 9.68 15.11
CA LEU A 98 5.90 10.46 15.12
C LEU A 98 5.66 11.01 16.53
N ALA A 99 4.58 11.77 16.72
CA ALA A 99 4.21 12.30 18.04
C ALA A 99 4.03 11.19 19.10
N ALA A 100 3.64 9.98 18.69
CA ALA A 100 3.49 8.83 19.58
C ALA A 100 4.83 8.15 19.97
N GLY A 101 5.93 8.43 19.28
CA GLY A 101 7.24 7.83 19.54
C GLY A 101 7.91 7.26 18.28
N PRO A 102 8.91 6.38 18.43
CA PRO A 102 9.49 5.61 17.34
C PRO A 102 8.42 4.91 16.51
N THR A 103 8.64 4.82 15.20
CA THR A 103 7.67 4.32 14.23
C THR A 103 8.31 3.24 13.37
N LEU A 104 7.62 2.12 13.23
CA LEU A 104 8.00 1.03 12.34
C LEU A 104 6.93 0.82 11.28
N GLN A 105 7.38 0.48 10.08
CA GLN A 105 6.57 -0.22 9.10
C GLN A 105 6.85 -1.71 9.21
N VAL A 106 5.81 -2.52 9.30
CA VAL A 106 5.87 -3.98 9.32
C VAL A 106 5.25 -4.50 8.03
N ALA A 107 6.02 -5.24 7.24
CA ALA A 107 5.66 -5.67 5.89
C ALA A 107 6.49 -6.90 5.45
N PRO A 108 6.12 -7.57 4.34
CA PRO A 108 4.86 -7.45 3.62
C PRO A 108 3.74 -8.27 4.28
N PHE A 109 2.49 -7.84 4.13
CA PHE A 109 1.32 -8.63 4.46
C PHE A 109 0.44 -8.87 3.23
N LYS A 110 -0.10 -10.09 3.11
CA LYS A 110 -1.01 -10.48 2.02
C LYS A 110 -2.45 -10.08 2.34
N PRO A 111 -3.35 -9.99 1.33
CA PRO A 111 -4.74 -9.59 1.53
C PRO A 111 -5.50 -10.38 2.62
N ALA A 112 -5.22 -11.67 2.78
CA ALA A 112 -5.84 -12.53 3.80
C ALA A 112 -5.54 -12.06 5.25
N MET A 113 -4.47 -11.27 5.47
CA MET A 113 -4.19 -10.66 6.76
C MET A 113 -5.30 -9.67 7.15
N LEU A 114 -5.92 -8.97 6.19
CA LEU A 114 -7.03 -8.06 6.49
C LEU A 114 -8.24 -8.79 7.09
N ASP A 115 -8.50 -10.04 6.69
CA ASP A 115 -9.57 -10.84 7.29
C ASP A 115 -9.25 -11.19 8.74
N SER A 116 -8.00 -11.55 9.01
CA SER A 116 -7.52 -11.80 10.38
C SER A 116 -7.60 -10.53 11.23
N PHE A 117 -7.19 -9.39 10.68
CA PHE A 117 -7.30 -8.08 11.33
C PHE A 117 -8.76 -7.70 11.59
N ALA A 118 -9.66 -7.91 10.62
CA ALA A 118 -11.09 -7.60 10.73
C ALA A 118 -11.77 -8.40 11.84
N ALA A 119 -11.36 -9.65 12.04
CA ALA A 119 -11.89 -10.54 13.07
C ALA A 119 -11.24 -10.32 14.46
N ALA A 120 -10.08 -9.66 14.52
CA ALA A 120 -9.31 -9.49 15.74
C ALA A 120 -9.97 -8.52 16.73
N ARG A 121 -9.72 -8.75 18.01
CA ARG A 121 -10.02 -7.81 19.11
C ARG A 121 -8.77 -7.07 19.56
N SER A 122 -7.61 -7.72 19.41
CA SER A 122 -6.30 -7.21 19.77
C SER A 122 -5.26 -7.51 18.68
N VAL A 123 -4.31 -6.59 18.53
CA VAL A 123 -3.14 -6.73 17.66
C VAL A 123 -1.91 -6.48 18.49
N SER A 124 -0.91 -7.37 18.41
CA SER A 124 0.39 -7.14 19.03
C SER A 124 1.55 -7.32 18.05
N VAL A 125 2.62 -6.56 18.28
CA VAL A 125 3.87 -6.61 17.51
C VAL A 125 5.03 -6.73 18.49
N GLY A 126 5.91 -7.69 18.23
CA GLY A 126 6.98 -8.04 19.15
C GLY A 126 8.14 -8.80 18.51
N SER A 127 9.06 -9.25 19.35
CA SER A 127 10.13 -10.18 18.99
C SER A 127 10.14 -11.35 19.97
N GLY A 128 10.02 -12.57 19.46
CA GLY A 128 9.81 -13.76 20.29
C GLY A 128 8.58 -13.64 21.18
N THR A 129 8.76 -13.82 22.49
CA THR A 129 7.69 -13.69 23.49
C THR A 129 7.45 -12.26 23.94
N ASN A 130 8.32 -11.31 23.58
CA ASN A 130 8.24 -9.93 24.07
C ASN A 130 7.47 -9.07 23.07
N SER A 131 6.29 -8.60 23.47
CA SER A 131 5.52 -7.58 22.75
C SER A 131 6.02 -6.19 23.14
N PHE A 132 6.28 -5.33 22.15
CA PHE A 132 6.62 -3.93 22.37
C PHE A 132 5.51 -2.96 21.92
N ALA A 133 4.47 -3.49 21.28
CA ALA A 133 3.26 -2.73 20.95
C ALA A 133 2.04 -3.66 21.00
N SER A 134 1.00 -3.24 21.71
CA SER A 134 -0.27 -3.95 21.80
C SER A 134 -1.42 -2.97 21.68
N PHE A 135 -2.42 -3.32 20.88
CA PHE A 135 -3.54 -2.45 20.54
C PHE A 135 -4.85 -3.23 20.67
N GLU A 136 -5.79 -2.68 21.41
CA GLU A 136 -7.20 -3.03 21.23
C GLU A 136 -7.70 -2.48 19.89
N VAL A 137 -8.39 -3.32 19.12
CA VAL A 137 -8.91 -2.99 17.79
C VAL A 137 -10.44 -3.15 17.75
N PRO A 138 -11.19 -2.37 18.55
CA PRO A 138 -12.65 -2.48 18.58
C PRO A 138 -13.24 -2.14 17.22
N ARG A 139 -14.25 -2.89 16.77
CA ARG A 139 -14.92 -2.69 15.48
C ARG A 139 -13.98 -2.78 14.26
N ALA A 140 -12.89 -3.56 14.34
CA ALA A 140 -11.94 -3.75 13.25
C ALA A 140 -12.62 -4.16 11.92
N ALA A 141 -13.62 -5.03 11.96
CA ALA A 141 -14.38 -5.42 10.77
C ALA A 141 -14.97 -4.23 10.00
N SER A 142 -15.59 -3.27 10.70
CA SER A 142 -16.15 -2.07 10.08
C SER A 142 -15.07 -1.15 9.51
N ALA A 143 -13.92 -1.08 10.18
CA ALA A 143 -12.79 -0.26 9.76
C ALA A 143 -12.11 -0.85 8.50
N VAL A 144 -11.94 -2.18 8.46
CA VAL A 144 -11.44 -2.90 7.28
C VAL A 144 -12.42 -2.80 6.12
N ALA A 145 -13.73 -2.85 6.36
CA ALA A 145 -14.73 -2.62 5.31
C ALA A 145 -14.59 -1.22 4.69
N ALA A 146 -14.38 -0.18 5.50
CA ALA A 146 -14.13 1.17 5.00
C ALA A 146 -12.81 1.29 4.23
N LEU A 147 -11.76 0.58 4.66
CA LEU A 147 -10.50 0.49 3.91
C LEU A 147 -10.70 -0.20 2.56
N ARG A 148 -11.49 -1.28 2.51
CA ARG A 148 -11.83 -1.99 1.26
C ARG A 148 -12.60 -1.08 0.31
N GLN A 149 -13.56 -0.32 0.81
CA GLN A 149 -14.30 0.66 0.01
C GLN A 149 -13.35 1.69 -0.61
N CYS A 150 -12.40 2.25 0.15
CA CYS A 150 -11.38 3.16 -0.40
C CYS A 150 -10.61 2.52 -1.56
N ILE A 151 -10.23 1.24 -1.41
CA ILE A 151 -9.49 0.51 -2.44
C ILE A 151 -10.37 0.31 -3.68
N ASP A 152 -11.62 -0.12 -3.50
CA ASP A 152 -12.57 -0.36 -4.59
C ASP A 152 -12.88 0.93 -5.35
N ASP A 153 -13.09 2.05 -4.65
CA ASP A 153 -13.34 3.36 -5.24
C ASP A 153 -12.15 3.82 -6.10
N GLN A 154 -10.92 3.71 -5.60
CA GLN A 154 -9.74 4.08 -6.38
C GLN A 154 -9.53 3.16 -7.59
N LEU A 155 -9.78 1.86 -7.45
CA LEU A 155 -9.69 0.94 -8.60
C LEU A 155 -10.77 1.26 -9.65
N ALA A 156 -11.97 1.62 -9.24
CA ALA A 156 -13.04 2.06 -10.14
C ALA A 156 -12.65 3.36 -10.88
N GLU A 157 -12.05 4.33 -10.18
CA GLU A 157 -11.50 5.55 -10.79
C GLU A 157 -10.40 5.26 -11.82
N TRP A 158 -9.65 4.17 -11.64
CA TRP A 158 -8.65 3.72 -12.61
C TRP A 158 -9.25 2.98 -13.81
N GLY A 159 -10.54 2.65 -13.80
CA GLY A 159 -11.25 2.01 -14.91
C GLY A 159 -11.67 0.55 -14.66
N ALA A 160 -11.59 0.07 -13.42
CA ALA A 160 -12.14 -1.23 -13.03
C ALA A 160 -13.68 -1.22 -13.11
N ASP A 161 -14.28 -2.31 -13.56
CA ASP A 161 -15.74 -2.48 -13.53
C ASP A 161 -16.22 -2.69 -12.08
N PRO A 162 -17.15 -1.86 -11.54
CA PRO A 162 -17.65 -1.99 -10.18
C PRO A 162 -18.28 -3.35 -9.86
N ALA A 163 -18.78 -4.08 -10.87
CA ALA A 163 -19.38 -5.39 -10.69
C ALA A 163 -18.39 -6.42 -10.12
N GLN A 164 -17.07 -6.22 -10.28
CA GLN A 164 -16.08 -7.11 -9.68
C GLN A 164 -15.95 -6.98 -8.16
N PHE A 165 -16.45 -5.88 -7.57
CA PHE A 165 -16.43 -5.62 -6.13
C PHE A 165 -17.73 -6.01 -5.44
N ALA A 166 -18.79 -6.30 -6.21
CA ALA A 166 -20.03 -6.82 -5.68
C ALA A 166 -19.83 -8.21 -5.02
N PRO A 167 -20.66 -8.59 -4.03
CA PRO A 167 -20.60 -9.92 -3.44
C PRO A 167 -20.61 -11.03 -4.50
N GLY A 168 -19.60 -11.91 -4.47
CA GLY A 168 -19.40 -12.98 -5.46
C GLY A 168 -18.56 -12.59 -6.68
N GLY A 169 -18.27 -11.30 -6.86
CA GLY A 169 -17.27 -10.83 -7.84
C GLY A 169 -15.84 -11.13 -7.38
N THR A 170 -14.91 -11.11 -8.33
CA THR A 170 -13.49 -11.32 -8.07
C THR A 170 -12.62 -10.32 -8.81
N ARG A 171 -11.63 -9.76 -8.11
CA ARG A 171 -10.57 -8.91 -8.67
C ARG A 171 -9.65 -9.71 -9.61
N PRO A 172 -8.92 -9.05 -10.53
CA PRO A 172 -7.96 -9.74 -11.37
C PRO A 172 -6.80 -10.28 -10.51
N VAL A 173 -6.26 -11.44 -10.88
CA VAL A 173 -5.17 -12.09 -10.16
C VAL A 173 -3.96 -12.22 -11.07
N ALA A 174 -2.81 -11.70 -10.65
CA ALA A 174 -1.58 -11.78 -11.42
C ALA A 174 -1.17 -13.25 -11.64
N LEU A 175 -0.82 -13.60 -12.88
CA LEU A 175 -0.37 -14.95 -13.26
C LEU A 175 1.06 -15.26 -12.81
N LYS A 176 1.84 -14.21 -12.51
CA LYS A 176 3.19 -14.28 -11.98
C LYS A 176 3.45 -13.09 -11.07
N ASP A 177 4.48 -13.21 -10.23
CA ASP A 177 4.96 -12.12 -9.38
C ASP A 177 5.20 -10.83 -10.20
N ARG A 178 4.76 -9.70 -9.65
CA ARG A 178 4.81 -8.39 -10.30
C ARG A 178 6.23 -7.85 -10.40
N ASP A 179 7.10 -8.28 -9.49
CA ASP A 179 8.53 -7.97 -9.53
C ASP A 179 9.22 -8.57 -10.76
N HIS A 180 8.59 -9.55 -11.41
CA HIS A 180 9.08 -10.21 -12.63
C HIS A 180 8.34 -9.79 -13.91
N TRP A 181 7.56 -8.70 -13.87
CA TRP A 181 6.89 -8.20 -15.06
C TRP A 181 7.84 -7.45 -16.00
N LEU A 182 8.82 -6.76 -15.43
CA LEU A 182 9.89 -6.11 -16.17
C LEU A 182 11.17 -6.94 -16.05
N SER A 183 11.84 -7.16 -17.18
CA SER A 183 13.19 -7.70 -17.19
C SER A 183 14.18 -6.73 -16.53
N ASN A 184 15.35 -7.23 -16.11
CA ASN A 184 16.41 -6.39 -15.55
C ASN A 184 16.79 -5.21 -16.47
N GLY A 185 16.86 -5.43 -17.79
CA GLY A 185 17.14 -4.36 -18.75
C GLY A 185 16.06 -3.28 -18.78
N GLN A 186 14.78 -3.69 -18.69
CA GLN A 186 13.66 -2.74 -18.61
C GLN A 186 13.64 -1.99 -17.28
N LEU A 187 13.90 -2.67 -16.15
CA LEU A 187 14.03 -2.02 -14.84
C LEU A 187 15.16 -0.98 -14.82
N MET A 188 16.31 -1.29 -15.43
CA MET A 188 17.41 -0.33 -15.57
C MET A 188 17.03 0.83 -16.52
N GLY A 189 16.25 0.56 -17.56
CA GLY A 189 15.67 1.59 -18.42
C GLY A 189 14.78 2.58 -17.64
N VAL A 190 13.92 2.09 -16.74
CA VAL A 190 13.13 2.94 -15.84
C VAL A 190 14.04 3.70 -14.86
N ALA A 191 15.01 3.04 -14.23
CA ALA A 191 15.92 3.70 -13.29
C ALA A 191 16.80 4.79 -13.93
N ALA A 192 17.08 4.67 -15.22
CA ALA A 192 17.85 5.64 -16.00
C ALA A 192 17.07 6.93 -16.29
N THR A 193 15.74 6.97 -16.11
CA THR A 193 14.94 8.18 -16.32
C THR A 193 15.05 9.18 -15.17
N SER A 194 15.66 8.80 -14.06
CA SER A 194 15.87 9.64 -12.87
C SER A 194 17.36 9.80 -12.59
N SER A 195 17.78 11.00 -12.16
CA SER A 195 19.13 11.25 -11.65
C SER A 195 19.30 10.87 -10.17
N ALA A 196 18.20 10.58 -9.46
CA ALA A 196 18.24 10.24 -8.05
C ALA A 196 18.98 8.91 -7.78
N MET A 197 19.48 8.75 -6.55
CA MET A 197 20.11 7.54 -6.03
C MET A 197 19.15 6.36 -5.87
N GLY A 198 17.86 6.58 -6.10
CA GLY A 198 16.89 5.52 -6.26
C GLY A 198 15.58 6.05 -6.83
N ILE A 199 14.71 5.12 -7.20
CA ILE A 199 13.33 5.39 -7.59
C ILE A 199 12.41 4.47 -6.78
N ASP A 200 11.21 4.97 -6.49
CA ASP A 200 10.06 4.21 -6.00
C ASP A 200 8.85 4.72 -6.80
N TYR A 201 8.53 4.01 -7.87
CA TYR A 201 7.44 4.39 -8.77
C TYR A 201 6.31 3.39 -8.65
N LEU A 202 5.09 3.89 -8.45
CA LEU A 202 3.88 3.12 -8.52
C LEU A 202 3.24 3.31 -9.90
N TYR A 203 2.77 2.22 -10.47
CA TYR A 203 2.06 2.19 -11.74
C TYR A 203 0.72 1.51 -11.55
N HIS A 204 -0.35 2.07 -12.11
CA HIS A 204 -1.63 1.40 -12.22
C HIS A 204 -1.89 0.93 -13.66
N VAL A 205 -2.57 -0.21 -13.79
CA VAL A 205 -2.91 -0.83 -15.07
C VAL A 205 -4.41 -1.11 -15.15
N VAL A 206 -4.99 -0.91 -16.34
CA VAL A 206 -6.33 -1.40 -16.68
C VAL A 206 -6.18 -2.74 -17.36
N ILE A 207 -7.00 -3.69 -16.94
CA ILE A 207 -6.95 -5.08 -17.37
C ILE A 207 -8.21 -5.36 -18.17
N ALA A 208 -8.07 -5.79 -19.41
CA ALA A 208 -9.16 -6.20 -20.26
C ALA A 208 -9.81 -7.50 -19.75
N ALA A 209 -11.01 -7.81 -20.26
CA ALA A 209 -11.77 -9.00 -19.87
C ALA A 209 -11.05 -10.33 -20.21
N ASP A 210 -10.03 -10.34 -21.07
CA ASP A 210 -9.21 -11.51 -21.36
C ASP A 210 -7.99 -11.66 -20.42
N GLY A 211 -7.76 -10.68 -19.54
CA GLY A 211 -6.62 -10.63 -18.62
C GLY A 211 -5.37 -9.95 -19.19
N SER A 212 -5.46 -9.34 -20.37
CA SER A 212 -4.39 -8.50 -20.95
C SER A 212 -4.39 -7.08 -20.38
N ILE A 213 -3.23 -6.43 -20.37
CA ILE A 213 -3.12 -5.02 -19.96
C ILE A 213 -3.54 -4.12 -21.12
N GLU A 214 -4.64 -3.38 -20.95
CA GLU A 214 -5.18 -2.44 -21.93
C GLU A 214 -4.47 -1.09 -21.86
N SER A 215 -4.22 -0.60 -20.64
CA SER A 215 -3.51 0.65 -20.40
C SER A 215 -2.67 0.57 -19.12
N CYS A 216 -1.67 1.44 -19.03
CA CYS A 216 -0.76 1.55 -17.90
C CYS A 216 -0.38 3.01 -17.74
N ARG A 217 -0.34 3.50 -16.50
CA ARG A 217 0.12 4.84 -16.14
C ARG A 217 0.95 4.81 -14.88
N ARG A 218 1.85 5.77 -14.76
CA ARG A 218 2.61 6.00 -13.52
C ARG A 218 1.82 6.98 -12.66
N ASP A 219 1.68 6.66 -11.38
CA ASP A 219 1.08 7.61 -10.44
C ASP A 219 1.97 8.85 -10.33
N GLU A 220 1.34 10.02 -10.27
CA GLU A 220 2.01 11.33 -10.29
C GLU A 220 2.87 11.56 -11.56
N ALA A 221 2.55 10.92 -12.68
CA ALA A 221 3.18 11.20 -13.97
C ALA A 221 2.96 12.65 -14.40
N LYS A 222 4.02 13.27 -14.94
CA LYS A 222 3.90 14.50 -15.71
C LYS A 222 3.54 14.15 -17.15
N ALA A 223 3.05 15.13 -17.92
CA ALA A 223 2.89 14.94 -19.36
C ALA A 223 4.24 14.51 -19.99
N ASN A 224 4.21 13.47 -20.82
CA ASN A 224 5.38 12.89 -21.50
C ASN A 224 6.46 12.33 -20.55
N ASP A 225 6.07 11.78 -19.41
CA ASP A 225 7.00 11.19 -18.46
C ASP A 225 7.79 9.99 -19.06
N PRO A 226 9.13 10.09 -19.18
CA PRO A 226 9.95 8.98 -19.68
C PRO A 226 9.85 7.71 -18.82
N ALA A 227 9.64 7.84 -17.51
CA ALA A 227 9.48 6.71 -16.59
C ALA A 227 8.17 5.96 -16.85
N GLU A 228 7.10 6.68 -17.17
CA GLU A 228 5.83 6.07 -17.57
C GLU A 228 6.02 5.26 -18.84
N LYS A 229 6.59 5.87 -19.88
CA LYS A 229 6.85 5.19 -21.15
C LYS A 229 7.72 3.94 -20.96
N ALA A 230 8.81 4.04 -20.20
CA ALA A 230 9.75 2.94 -19.96
C ALA A 230 9.11 1.78 -19.17
N GLY A 231 8.29 2.08 -18.15
CA GLY A 231 7.64 1.08 -17.32
C GLY A 231 6.41 0.44 -17.98
N CYS A 232 5.64 1.22 -18.75
CA CYS A 232 4.37 0.77 -19.30
C CYS A 232 4.48 0.10 -20.68
N THR A 233 5.31 0.63 -21.59
CA THR A 233 5.39 0.12 -22.98
C THR A 233 5.62 -1.39 -23.05
N PRO A 234 6.49 -2.00 -22.22
CA PRO A 234 6.69 -3.44 -22.25
C PRO A 234 5.45 -4.28 -21.89
N LEU A 235 4.51 -3.72 -21.12
CA LEU A 235 3.43 -4.45 -20.48
C LEU A 235 2.13 -4.41 -21.26
N ILE A 236 1.89 -3.35 -22.05
CA ILE A 236 0.66 -3.20 -22.83
C ILE A 236 0.46 -4.41 -23.77
N GLY A 237 -0.74 -4.97 -23.77
CA GLY A 237 -1.13 -6.14 -24.56
C GLY A 237 -0.68 -7.48 -23.98
N GLN A 238 0.17 -7.50 -22.95
CA GLN A 238 0.56 -8.76 -22.32
C GLN A 238 -0.58 -9.31 -21.46
N ARG A 239 -0.87 -10.60 -21.62
CA ARG A 239 -1.78 -11.35 -20.75
C ARG A 239 -1.06 -11.76 -19.46
N LEU A 240 -1.15 -10.90 -18.45
CA LEU A 240 -0.49 -11.09 -17.15
C LEU A 240 -1.46 -11.42 -16.02
N PHE A 241 -2.76 -11.49 -16.30
CA PHE A 241 -3.79 -11.72 -15.28
C PHE A 241 -4.75 -12.84 -15.64
N THR A 242 -5.25 -13.51 -14.60
CA THR A 242 -6.60 -14.07 -14.61
C THR A 242 -7.58 -12.90 -14.55
N PRO A 243 -8.56 -12.79 -15.46
CA PRO A 243 -9.43 -11.63 -15.53
C PRO A 243 -10.30 -11.49 -14.30
N ALA A 244 -10.70 -10.24 -14.02
CA ALA A 244 -11.74 -9.95 -13.04
C ALA A 244 -13.07 -10.59 -13.47
N LYS A 245 -13.95 -10.89 -12.52
CA LYS A 245 -15.27 -11.47 -12.80
C LYS A 245 -16.35 -10.76 -12.01
N ASN A 246 -17.52 -10.63 -12.61
CA ASN A 246 -18.74 -10.22 -11.90
C ASN A 246 -19.34 -11.41 -11.10
N PRO A 247 -20.42 -11.21 -10.33
CA PRO A 247 -21.04 -12.28 -9.54
C PRO A 247 -21.60 -13.45 -10.37
N ALA A 248 -21.90 -13.23 -11.65
CA ALA A 248 -22.32 -14.27 -12.58
C ALA A 248 -21.13 -15.08 -13.16
N GLY A 249 -19.90 -14.74 -12.77
CA GLY A 249 -18.67 -15.37 -13.25
C GLY A 249 -18.20 -14.90 -14.63
N ALA A 250 -18.89 -13.93 -15.24
CA ALA A 250 -18.49 -13.38 -16.53
C ALA A 250 -17.29 -12.44 -16.37
N PRO A 251 -16.31 -12.49 -17.28
CA PRO A 251 -15.13 -11.65 -17.19
C PRO A 251 -15.47 -10.18 -17.45
N VAL A 252 -14.91 -9.29 -16.66
CA VAL A 252 -15.09 -7.83 -16.75
C VAL A 252 -13.75 -7.10 -16.69
N LYS A 253 -13.73 -5.79 -16.99
CA LYS A 253 -12.51 -4.99 -16.87
C LYS A 253 -12.04 -4.94 -15.42
N GLY A 254 -10.74 -5.14 -15.21
CA GLY A 254 -10.10 -5.02 -13.90
C GLY A 254 -9.16 -3.82 -13.84
N ALA A 255 -8.66 -3.54 -12.63
CA ALA A 255 -7.48 -2.70 -12.46
C ALA A 255 -6.56 -3.30 -11.40
N ALA A 256 -5.26 -3.01 -11.51
CA ALA A 256 -4.25 -3.43 -10.55
C ALA A 256 -3.11 -2.41 -10.52
N ALA A 257 -2.16 -2.56 -9.60
CA ALA A 257 -0.97 -1.73 -9.54
C ALA A 257 0.31 -2.51 -9.27
N PHE A 258 1.45 -2.05 -9.77
CA PHE A 258 2.75 -2.63 -9.48
C PHE A 258 3.75 -1.54 -9.16
N ARG A 259 4.78 -1.89 -8.39
CA ARG A 259 5.78 -0.94 -7.92
C ARG A 259 7.14 -1.29 -8.50
N VAL A 260 7.88 -0.26 -8.90
CA VAL A 260 9.26 -0.37 -9.36
C VAL A 260 10.14 0.38 -8.37
N MET A 261 10.90 -0.37 -7.57
CA MET A 261 11.90 0.17 -6.66
C MET A 261 13.29 -0.21 -7.12
N VAL A 262 14.14 0.79 -7.33
CA VAL A 262 15.56 0.57 -7.65
C VAL A 262 16.40 1.50 -6.79
N VAL A 263 17.40 0.95 -6.11
CA VAL A 263 18.41 1.73 -5.39
C VAL A 263 19.72 1.62 -6.14
N LYS A 264 20.27 2.75 -6.59
CA LYS A 264 21.58 2.83 -7.24
C LYS A 264 22.64 2.78 -6.15
N ARG A 265 23.52 1.77 -6.22
CA ARG A 265 24.71 1.77 -5.38
C ARG A 265 25.68 2.82 -5.92
N PRO A 266 26.33 3.64 -5.07
CA PRO A 266 27.46 4.43 -5.51
C PRO A 266 28.48 3.49 -6.14
N GLY A 267 28.89 3.77 -7.37
CA GLY A 267 29.98 3.02 -7.99
C GLY A 267 31.21 3.11 -7.09
N ARG A 268 31.82 1.98 -6.76
CA ARG A 268 33.21 2.02 -6.29
C ARG A 268 34.02 2.44 -7.50
N GLY A 269 34.46 3.70 -7.50
CA GLY A 269 35.47 4.20 -8.43
C GLY A 269 36.80 3.49 -8.24
#